data_AF-A0A1W9RF13-F1
#
_entry.id   AF-A0A1W9RF13-F1
#
_cell.length_a   1.000
_cell.length_b   1.000
_cell.length_c   1.000
_cell.angle_alpha   90.00
_cell.angle_beta   90.00
_cell.angle_gamma   90.00
#
_symmetry.space_group_name_H-M   'P 1'
#
loop_
_entity.id
_entity.type
_entity.pdbx_description
1 polymer ?
#
loop_
_entity_poly.entity_id
_entity_poly.type
_entity_poly.pdbx_seq_one_letter_code
_entity_poly.pdbx_strand_id
1 'polypeptide(L)'
;MDFVDFVERHVATIEPLEKESALAYWEAARTGNEEDFRRYSELIIELEKVYTNKDDFEFISESRNDGALRDEKLKRIADLLYLQYLANQIDHELLSRIVELSSSVENRFNVSRRASERGGERSGLRQLLLDVSYRE
;
A
#
# COMPACT_ATOMS: atom_id res chain seq x y z
N MET A 1 -6.56 26.66 0.05
CA MET A 1 -6.03 25.96 -1.13
C MET A 1 -7.18 25.14 -1.66
N ASP A 2 -7.53 25.28 -2.94
CA ASP A 2 -8.50 24.36 -3.54
C ASP A 2 -7.83 23.07 -4.03
N PHE A 3 -8.62 22.11 -4.51
CA PHE A 3 -8.08 20.82 -4.94
C PHE A 3 -7.19 20.92 -6.18
N VAL A 4 -7.42 21.91 -7.06
CA VAL A 4 -6.61 22.10 -8.26
C VAL A 4 -5.24 22.66 -7.87
N ASP A 5 -5.21 23.69 -7.02
CA ASP A 5 -3.99 24.25 -6.46
C ASP A 5 -3.14 23.16 -5.75
N PHE A 6 -3.82 22.26 -5.03
CA PHE A 6 -3.17 21.12 -4.38
C PHE A 6 -2.49 20.21 -5.40
N VAL A 7 -3.21 19.82 -6.46
CA VAL A 7 -2.69 18.94 -7.51
C VAL A 7 -1.50 19.59 -8.21
N GLU A 8 -1.58 20.88 -8.54
CA GLU A 8 -0.47 21.61 -9.17
C GLU A 8 0.77 21.64 -8.27
N ARG A 9 0.60 21.94 -6.97
CA ARG A 9 1.69 21.88 -5.99
C ARG A 9 2.28 20.47 -5.87
N HIS A 10 1.42 19.46 -5.83
CA HIS A 10 1.84 18.06 -5.72
C HIS A 10 2.69 17.68 -6.94
N VAL A 11 2.19 17.94 -8.16
CA VAL A 11 2.92 17.67 -9.42
C VAL A 11 4.26 18.40 -9.45
N ALA A 12 4.28 19.69 -9.11
CA ALA A 12 5.52 20.46 -9.07
C ALA A 12 6.56 19.90 -8.07
N THR A 13 6.10 19.19 -7.04
CA THR A 13 6.96 18.53 -6.05
C THR A 13 7.49 17.19 -6.58
N ILE A 14 6.61 16.34 -7.13
CA ILE A 14 6.98 14.97 -7.50
C ILE A 14 7.64 14.85 -8.88
N GLU A 15 7.30 15.71 -9.84
CA GLU A 15 7.82 15.64 -11.22
C GLU A 15 9.35 15.62 -11.30
N PRO A 16 10.11 16.54 -10.63
CA PRO A 16 11.56 16.47 -10.65
C PRO A 16 12.10 15.19 -9.98
N LEU A 17 11.49 14.74 -8.88
CA LEU A 17 11.93 13.55 -8.15
C LEU A 17 11.72 12.26 -8.96
N GLU A 18 10.57 12.11 -9.60
CA GLU A 18 10.27 10.98 -10.48
C GLU A 18 11.19 10.97 -11.70
N LYS A 19 11.41 12.13 -12.33
CA LYS A 19 12.31 12.23 -13.48
C LYS A 19 13.74 11.86 -13.12
N GLU A 20 14.26 12.44 -12.04
CA GLU A 20 15.64 12.19 -11.62
C GLU A 20 15.84 10.75 -11.15
N SER A 21 14.88 10.17 -10.42
CA SER A 21 14.96 8.76 -9.99
C SER A 21 14.93 7.83 -11.19
N ALA A 22 14.05 8.06 -12.18
CA ALA A 22 14.01 7.25 -13.40
C ALA A 22 15.33 7.31 -14.19
N LEU A 23 15.94 8.50 -14.29
CA LEU A 23 17.25 8.66 -14.95
C LEU A 23 18.38 7.96 -14.19
N ALA A 24 18.42 8.11 -12.86
CA ALA A 24 19.41 7.43 -12.02
C ALA A 24 19.29 5.92 -12.12
N TYR A 25 18.05 5.39 -12.11
CA TYR A 25 17.79 3.97 -12.32
C TYR A 25 18.25 3.49 -13.70
N TRP A 26 17.93 4.25 -14.76
CA TRP A 26 18.34 3.91 -16.11
C TRP A 26 19.86 3.80 -16.25
N GLU A 27 20.60 4.78 -15.74
CA GLU A 27 22.07 4.74 -15.77
C GLU A 27 22.65 3.62 -14.92
N ALA A 28 22.10 3.38 -13.72
CA ALA A 28 22.49 2.28 -12.86
C ALA A 28 22.26 0.92 -13.53
N ALA A 29 21.10 0.71 -14.14
CA ALA A 29 20.76 -0.52 -14.85
C ALA A 29 21.65 -0.74 -16.09
N ARG A 30 22.05 0.34 -16.76
CA ARG A 30 22.93 0.29 -17.95
C ARG A 30 24.39 0.01 -17.60
N THR A 31 24.89 0.54 -16.49
CA THR A 31 26.32 0.53 -16.15
C THR A 31 26.70 -0.43 -15.03
N GLY A 32 25.74 -0.80 -14.18
CA GLY A 32 25.98 -1.53 -12.94
C GLY A 32 26.68 -0.69 -11.85
N ASN A 33 26.74 0.64 -12.00
CA ASN A 33 27.43 1.52 -11.07
C ASN A 33 26.67 1.63 -9.73
N GLU A 34 27.35 1.31 -8.63
CA GLU A 34 26.79 1.40 -7.27
C GLU A 34 26.43 2.84 -6.87
N GLU A 35 27.14 3.86 -7.37
CA GLU A 35 26.85 5.26 -7.06
C GLU A 35 25.50 5.70 -7.64
N ASP A 36 25.18 5.27 -8.86
CA ASP A 36 23.89 5.55 -9.50
C ASP A 36 22.75 4.82 -8.79
N PHE A 37 22.99 3.59 -8.29
CA PHE A 37 22.03 2.89 -7.43
C PHE A 37 21.80 3.58 -6.08
N ARG A 38 22.85 4.14 -5.47
CA ARG A 38 22.71 4.92 -4.23
C ARG A 38 21.88 6.17 -4.47
N ARG A 39 22.19 6.93 -5.53
CA ARG A 39 21.41 8.12 -5.92
C ARG A 39 19.95 7.78 -6.20
N TYR A 40 19.68 6.69 -6.93
CA TYR A 40 18.31 6.22 -7.16
C TYR A 40 17.59 5.94 -5.84
N SER A 41 18.23 5.23 -4.92
CA SER A 41 17.66 4.89 -3.61
C SER A 41 17.34 6.14 -2.78
N GLU A 42 18.23 7.12 -2.76
CA GLU A 42 18.00 8.41 -2.08
C GLU A 42 16.79 9.14 -2.65
N LEU A 43 16.68 9.23 -3.98
CA LEU A 43 15.57 9.91 -4.65
C LEU A 43 14.22 9.20 -4.43
N ILE A 44 14.20 7.87 -4.43
CA ILE A 44 12.99 7.10 -4.12
C ILE A 44 12.57 7.32 -2.67
N ILE A 45 13.51 7.38 -1.72
CA ILE A 45 13.20 7.68 -0.32
C ILE A 45 12.58 9.07 -0.18
N GLU A 46 13.12 10.09 -0.86
CA GLU A 46 12.54 11.43 -0.84
C GLU A 46 11.14 11.47 -1.47
N LEU A 47 10.91 10.73 -2.56
CA LEU A 47 9.59 10.60 -3.17
C LEU A 47 8.59 9.92 -2.22
N GLU A 48 8.96 8.81 -1.59
CA GLU A 48 8.10 8.10 -0.63
C GLU A 48 7.75 8.97 0.59
N LYS A 49 8.68 9.81 1.05
CA LYS A 49 8.41 10.75 2.16
C LYS A 49 7.26 11.69 1.86
N VAL A 50 7.07 12.14 0.60
CA VAL A 50 5.93 12.99 0.21
C VAL A 50 4.60 12.31 0.58
N TYR A 51 4.51 11.00 0.34
CA TYR A 51 3.29 10.22 0.57
C TYR A 51 3.05 9.85 2.04
N THR A 52 3.98 10.18 2.94
CA THR A 52 3.80 10.03 4.41
C THR A 52 3.11 11.22 5.06
N ASN A 53 2.96 12.35 4.34
CA ASN A 53 2.34 13.56 4.88
C ASN A 53 0.85 13.33 5.21
N LYS A 54 0.53 13.40 6.50
CA LYS A 54 -0.83 13.18 7.02
C LYS A 54 -1.80 14.29 6.65
N ASP A 55 -1.33 15.54 6.64
CA ASP A 55 -2.17 16.71 6.33
C ASP A 55 -2.58 16.70 4.85
N ASP A 56 -1.64 16.33 3.95
CA ASP A 56 -1.94 16.15 2.54
C ASP A 56 -2.96 15.00 2.34
N PHE A 57 -2.80 13.88 3.06
CA PHE A 57 -3.75 12.77 2.97
C PHE A 57 -5.16 13.12 3.49
N GLU A 58 -5.25 13.83 4.61
CA GLU A 58 -6.51 14.31 5.17
C GLU A 58 -7.22 15.23 4.17
N PHE A 59 -6.49 16.20 3.60
CA PHE A 59 -7.03 17.10 2.58
C PHE A 59 -7.57 16.35 1.34
N ILE A 60 -6.84 15.35 0.85
CA ILE A 60 -7.29 14.51 -0.29
C ILE A 60 -8.55 13.73 0.10
N SER A 61 -8.57 13.14 1.30
CA SER A 61 -9.70 12.34 1.80
C SER A 61 -10.96 13.20 1.93
N GLU A 62 -10.85 14.41 2.46
CA GLU A 62 -11.97 15.36 2.55
C GLU A 62 -12.47 15.78 1.17
N SER A 63 -11.55 16.24 0.30
CA SER A 63 -11.88 16.67 -1.07
C SER A 63 -12.57 15.58 -1.90
N ARG A 64 -12.25 14.32 -1.62
CA ARG A 64 -12.87 13.15 -2.25
C ARG A 64 -14.30 12.92 -1.78
N ASN A 65 -14.61 13.20 -0.51
CA ASN A 65 -15.85 12.80 0.15
C ASN A 65 -16.88 13.92 0.30
N ASP A 66 -16.48 15.19 0.21
CA ASP A 66 -17.35 16.35 0.42
C ASP A 66 -18.36 16.63 -0.73
N GLY A 67 -18.17 15.98 -1.88
CA GLY A 67 -19.00 16.15 -3.08
C GLY A 67 -18.79 17.46 -3.84
N ALA A 68 -17.77 18.25 -3.49
CA ALA A 68 -17.44 19.51 -4.16
C ALA A 68 -16.84 19.29 -5.56
N LEU A 69 -16.12 18.18 -5.75
CA LEU A 69 -15.55 17.80 -7.05
C LEU A 69 -16.65 17.33 -8.00
N ARG A 70 -17.14 18.23 -8.87
CA ARG A 70 -18.16 17.91 -9.89
C ARG A 70 -17.57 17.36 -11.18
N ASP A 71 -16.33 17.70 -11.49
CA ASP A 71 -15.62 17.22 -12.68
C ASP A 71 -15.15 15.76 -12.47
N GLU A 72 -15.53 14.88 -13.40
CA GLU A 72 -15.19 13.45 -13.34
C GLU A 72 -13.68 13.18 -13.36
N LYS A 73 -12.88 14.03 -14.03
CA LYS A 73 -11.42 13.91 -14.03
C LYS A 73 -10.86 14.28 -12.66
N LEU A 74 -11.36 15.34 -12.03
CA LEU A 74 -10.91 15.72 -10.69
C LEU A 74 -11.25 14.66 -9.64
N LYS A 75 -12.45 14.06 -9.73
CA LYS A 75 -12.80 12.90 -8.89
C LYS A 75 -11.81 11.75 -9.07
N ARG A 76 -11.47 11.42 -10.32
CA ARG A 76 -10.52 10.36 -10.63
C ARG A 76 -9.12 10.66 -10.08
N ILE A 77 -8.68 11.92 -10.17
CA ILE A 77 -7.40 12.36 -9.60
C ILE A 77 -7.42 12.22 -8.08
N ALA A 78 -8.51 12.62 -7.41
CA ALA A 78 -8.66 12.44 -5.96
C ALA A 78 -8.60 10.97 -5.54
N ASP A 79 -9.25 10.07 -6.28
CA ASP A 79 -9.16 8.62 -6.04
C ASP A 79 -7.73 8.09 -6.18
N LEU A 80 -7.01 8.52 -7.21
CA LEU A 80 -5.63 8.08 -7.46
C LEU A 80 -4.68 8.58 -6.36
N LEU A 81 -4.77 9.86 -6.02
CA LEU A 81 -3.97 10.45 -4.95
C LEU A 81 -4.30 9.79 -3.61
N TYR A 82 -5.58 9.53 -3.32
CA TYR A 82 -5.96 8.83 -2.10
C TYR A 82 -5.29 7.46 -2.01
N LEU A 83 -5.33 6.65 -3.08
CA LEU A 83 -4.72 5.32 -3.10
C LEU A 83 -3.19 5.39 -2.99
N GLN A 84 -2.57 6.38 -3.63
CA GLN A 84 -1.12 6.59 -3.60
C GLN A 84 -0.63 6.92 -2.19
N TYR A 85 -1.35 7.79 -1.48
CA TYR A 85 -1.01 8.13 -0.09
C TYR A 85 -1.37 6.99 0.87
N LEU A 86 -2.50 6.30 0.69
CA LEU A 86 -3.06 5.33 1.64
C LEU A 86 -2.06 4.29 2.16
N ALA A 87 -1.20 3.76 1.29
CA ALA A 87 -0.22 2.74 1.66
C ALA A 87 0.78 3.23 2.72
N ASN A 88 1.07 4.52 2.73
CA ASN A 88 2.02 5.18 3.63
C ASN A 88 1.35 5.80 4.87
N GLN A 89 0.04 5.59 5.06
CA GLN A 89 -0.74 6.11 6.19
C GLN A 89 -1.10 5.05 7.23
N ILE A 90 -0.57 3.82 7.09
CA ILE A 90 -0.86 2.73 8.01
C ILE A 90 -0.36 3.11 9.40
N ASP A 91 -1.30 3.24 10.34
CA ASP A 91 -0.99 3.45 11.74
C ASP A 91 -0.15 2.30 12.30
N HIS A 92 0.83 2.59 13.16
CA HIS A 92 1.75 1.59 13.68
C HIS A 92 1.02 0.48 14.47
N GLU A 93 -0.06 0.82 15.18
CA GLU A 93 -0.91 -0.14 15.88
C GLU A 93 -1.64 -1.05 14.88
N LEU A 94 -2.18 -0.46 13.81
CA LEU A 94 -2.84 -1.22 12.74
C LEU A 94 -1.86 -2.16 12.02
N LEU A 95 -0.65 -1.69 11.70
CA LEU A 95 0.41 -2.52 11.12
C LEU A 95 0.77 -3.68 12.03
N SER A 96 0.99 -3.41 13.33
CA SER A 96 1.31 -4.44 14.33
C SER A 96 0.23 -5.52 14.35
N ARG A 97 -1.05 -5.09 14.35
CA ARG A 97 -2.19 -5.99 14.35
C ARG A 97 -2.27 -6.84 13.08
N ILE A 98 -1.98 -6.28 11.90
CA ILE A 98 -1.93 -7.01 10.62
C ILE A 98 -0.86 -8.11 10.67
N VAL A 99 0.33 -7.78 11.19
CA VAL A 99 1.46 -8.73 11.30
C VAL A 99 1.12 -9.86 12.27
N GLU A 100 0.55 -9.55 13.43
CA GLU A 100 0.13 -10.54 14.42
C GLU A 100 -0.93 -11.49 13.86
N LEU A 101 -1.96 -10.95 13.20
CA LEU A 101 -3.02 -11.74 12.56
C LEU A 101 -2.46 -12.64 11.46
N SER A 102 -1.60 -12.11 10.59
CA SER A 102 -0.98 -12.87 9.49
C SER A 102 -0.12 -14.02 10.02
N SER A 103 0.70 -13.76 11.04
CA SER A 103 1.55 -14.76 11.69
C SER A 103 0.73 -15.86 12.38
N SER A 104 -0.38 -15.48 13.02
CA SER A 104 -1.30 -16.43 13.66
C SER A 104 -1.97 -17.34 12.63
N VAL A 105 -2.44 -16.78 11.51
CA VAL A 105 -3.03 -17.55 10.39
C VAL A 105 -2.01 -18.51 9.81
N GLU A 106 -0.79 -18.05 9.52
CA GLU A 106 0.27 -18.88 8.98
C GLU A 106 0.66 -20.02 9.93
N ASN A 107 0.80 -19.74 11.23
CA ASN A 107 1.10 -20.76 12.22
C ASN A 107 -0.02 -21.82 12.29
N ARG A 108 -1.29 -21.39 12.33
CA ARG A 108 -2.43 -22.31 12.33
C ARG A 108 -2.47 -23.18 11.07
N PHE A 109 -2.26 -22.59 9.90
CA PHE A 109 -2.18 -23.33 8.64
C PHE A 109 -1.04 -24.36 8.67
N ASN A 110 0.15 -23.95 9.10
CA ASN A 110 1.32 -24.82 9.16
C ASN A 110 1.16 -25.98 10.15
N VAL A 111 0.58 -25.75 11.33
CA VAL A 111 0.28 -26.80 12.31
C VAL A 111 -0.74 -27.80 11.75
N SER A 112 -1.85 -27.31 11.18
CA SER A 112 -2.88 -28.17 10.58
C SER A 112 -2.34 -28.97 9.38
N ARG A 113 -1.49 -28.36 8.54
CA ARG A 113 -0.82 -29.04 7.42
C ARG A 113 0.13 -30.14 7.91
N ARG A 114 0.99 -29.84 8.89
CA ARG A 114 1.93 -30.83 9.48
C ARG A 114 1.20 -32.01 10.10
N ALA A 115 0.03 -31.80 10.71
CA ALA A 115 -0.80 -32.88 11.24
C ALA A 115 -1.34 -33.79 10.12
N SER A 116 -1.79 -33.22 9.00
CA SER A 116 -2.26 -33.96 7.84
C SER A 116 -1.16 -34.75 7.12
N GLU A 117 0.09 -34.28 7.13
CA GLU A 117 1.23 -34.94 6.47
C GLU A 117 1.80 -36.12 7.28
N ARG A 118 1.59 -36.15 8.62
CA ARG A 118 2.05 -37.23 9.51
C ARG A 118 1.04 -38.36 9.72
N GLY A 119 -0.02 -38.41 8.93
CA GLY A 119 -1.07 -39.43 9.07
C GLY A 119 -1.92 -39.27 10.34
N GLY A 120 -1.87 -38.12 11.01
CA GLY A 120 -2.77 -37.79 12.11
C GLY A 120 -4.17 -37.51 11.57
N GLU A 121 -5.20 -38.04 12.26
CA GLU A 121 -6.60 -38.07 11.82
C GLU A 121 -7.07 -36.80 11.11
N ARG A 122 -7.67 -37.00 9.94
CA ARG A 122 -8.44 -36.00 9.18
C ARG A 122 -9.70 -35.60 9.96
N SER A 123 -9.57 -34.91 11.09
CA SER A 123 -10.72 -34.54 11.92
C SER A 123 -10.64 -33.08 12.34
N GLY A 124 -11.58 -32.28 11.85
CA GLY A 124 -11.73 -30.85 12.21
C GLY A 124 -12.37 -30.04 11.10
N LEU A 125 -11.68 -29.87 9.97
CA LEU A 125 -12.17 -29.02 8.86
C LEU A 125 -13.39 -29.63 8.14
N ARG A 126 -13.48 -30.96 8.05
CA ARG A 126 -14.64 -31.63 7.45
C ARG A 126 -15.89 -31.54 8.33
N GLN A 127 -15.72 -31.49 9.66
CA GLN A 127 -16.84 -31.37 10.60
C GLN A 127 -17.44 -29.97 10.57
N LEU A 128 -16.60 -28.92 10.51
CA LEU A 128 -17.05 -27.53 10.37
C LEU A 128 -17.78 -27.25 9.05
N LEU A 129 -17.36 -27.87 7.94
CA LEU A 129 -18.03 -27.70 6.63
C LEU A 129 -19.36 -28.47 6.54
N LEU A 130 -19.51 -29.56 7.29
CA LEU A 130 -20.76 -30.31 7.39
C LEU A 130 -21.78 -29.59 8.30
N ASP A 131 -21.33 -28.95 9.39
CA ASP A 131 -22.20 -28.23 10.34
C ASP A 131 -22.77 -26.91 9.79
N VAL A 132 -22.15 -26.34 8.75
CA VAL A 132 -22.65 -25.14 8.05
C VAL A 132 -23.60 -25.49 6.90
N SER A 133 -23.52 -26.70 6.34
CA SER A 133 -24.33 -27.11 5.19
C SER A 133 -25.65 -27.83 5.54
N TYR A 134 -25.94 -28.06 6.82
CA TYR A 134 -27.19 -28.70 7.29
C TYR A 134 -27.82 -27.96 8.48
N ARG A 135 -28.17 -26.69 8.28
CA ARG A 135 -29.22 -26.01 9.06
C ARG A 135 -30.29 -25.49 8.11
N GLU A 136 -31.19 -26.37 7.73
CA GLU A 136 -32.61 -26.06 7.47
C GLU A 136 -33.44 -26.58 8.64
#